data_AF-A0A658NVL6-F1
#
_entry.id   AF-A0A658NVL6-F1
#
_cell.length_a   1.000
_cell.length_b   1.000
_cell.length_c   1.000
_cell.angle_alpha   90.00
_cell.angle_beta   90.00
_cell.angle_gamma   90.00
#
_symmetry.space_group_name_H-M   'P 1'
#
loop_
_entity.id
_entity.type
_entity.pdbx_description
1 polymer ?
#
loop_
_entity_poly.entity_id
_entity_poly.type
_entity_poly.pdbx_seq_one_letter_code
_entity_poly.pdbx_strand_id
1 'polypeptide(L)' 'WGGNRLRTDFGVQSDLNPLAEAWVLSCHPDGPSYLPDATMLADYLAAHPEAAGTDCKKFEMFPVLTKFIDAKNSISIQVH' A
#
# COMPACT_ATOMS: atom_id res chain seq x y z
N TRP A 1 -5.20 7.95 14.55
CA TRP A 1 -5.65 9.16 13.84
C TRP A 1 -6.67 8.85 12.74
N GLY A 2 -6.84 7.58 12.36
CA GLY A 2 -7.78 7.13 11.34
C GLY A 2 -9.26 7.40 11.63
N GLY A 3 -10.07 7.36 10.57
CA GLY A 3 -11.53 7.43 10.62
C GLY A 3 -12.19 6.18 10.06
N ASN A 4 -13.26 6.39 9.30
CA ASN A 4 -14.06 5.36 8.63
C ASN A 4 -14.26 5.63 7.12
N ARG A 5 -13.67 6.68 6.56
CA ARG A 5 -13.90 7.13 5.18
C ARG A 5 -13.37 6.15 4.15
N LEU A 6 -12.29 5.44 4.45
CA LEU A 6 -11.80 4.37 3.58
C LEU A 6 -12.86 3.28 3.37
N ARG A 7 -13.68 3.01 4.39
CA ARG A 7 -14.80 2.06 4.28
C ARG A 7 -15.99 2.67 3.55
N THR A 8 -16.40 3.89 3.90
CA THR A 8 -17.64 4.50 3.37
C THR A 8 -17.50 5.05 1.97
N ASP A 9 -16.37 5.70 1.67
CA ASP A 9 -16.17 6.46 0.43
C ASP A 9 -15.51 5.57 -0.64
N PHE A 10 -14.69 4.59 -0.23
CA PHE A 10 -13.88 3.75 -1.13
C PHE A 10 -14.17 2.25 -1.01
N GLY A 11 -15.06 1.82 -0.12
CA GLY A 11 -15.44 0.41 0.02
C GLY A 11 -14.33 -0.52 0.49
N VAL A 12 -13.29 0.00 1.16
CA VAL A 12 -12.18 -0.82 1.68
C VAL A 12 -12.73 -1.82 2.71
N GLN A 13 -12.50 -3.10 2.44
CA GLN A 13 -12.91 -4.21 3.31
C GLN A 13 -11.88 -4.38 4.43
N SER A 14 -12.27 -4.04 5.65
CA SER A 14 -11.44 -4.20 6.85
C SER A 14 -12.31 -4.07 8.09
N ASP A 15 -12.02 -4.89 9.10
CA ASP A 15 -12.68 -4.84 10.41
C ASP A 15 -11.99 -3.86 11.38
N LEU A 16 -10.91 -3.20 10.93
CA LEU A 16 -10.17 -2.25 11.76
C LEU A 16 -11.01 -1.01 12.10
N ASN A 17 -10.91 -0.58 13.37
CA ASN A 17 -11.52 0.66 13.83
C ASN A 17 -10.65 1.30 14.93
N PRO A 18 -9.99 2.45 14.68
CA PRO A 18 -10.07 3.26 13.45
C PRO A 18 -9.35 2.63 12.24
N LEU A 19 -9.82 2.93 11.02
CA LEU A 19 -9.15 2.54 9.76
C LEU A 19 -8.40 3.76 9.21
N ALA A 20 -7.08 3.78 9.41
CA ALA A 20 -6.25 4.95 9.13
C ALA A 20 -5.65 4.96 7.72
N GLU A 21 -5.13 3.81 7.28
CA GLU A 21 -4.45 3.66 6.00
C GLU A 21 -5.00 2.45 5.25
N ALA A 22 -5.08 2.57 3.92
CA ALA A 22 -5.21 1.44 3.02
C ALA A 22 -3.99 1.42 2.11
N TRP A 23 -3.18 0.37 2.20
CA TRP A 23 -1.98 0.20 1.37
C TRP A 23 -2.40 -0.48 0.08
N VAL A 24 -2.55 0.32 -0.98
CA VAL A 24 -3.19 -0.10 -2.24
C VAL A 24 -2.18 -0.57 -3.30
N LEU A 25 -0.91 -0.22 -3.12
CA LEU A 25 0.21 -0.77 -3.88
C LEU A 25 1.41 -0.89 -2.95
N SER A 26 1.75 -2.11 -2.57
CA SER A 26 2.78 -2.37 -1.57
C SER A 26 3.50 -3.69 -1.82
N CYS A 27 4.83 -3.64 -1.80
CA CYS A 27 5.71 -4.80 -1.67
C CYS A 27 6.29 -4.92 -0.25
N HIS A 28 5.79 -4.13 0.70
CA HIS A 28 6.32 -4.11 2.06
C HIS A 28 5.78 -5.31 2.87
N PRO A 29 6.64 -6.02 3.64
CA PRO A 29 6.26 -7.27 4.31
C PRO A 29 5.13 -7.13 5.35
N ASP A 30 5.03 -5.97 6.02
CA ASP A 30 3.97 -5.72 7.01
C ASP A 30 2.58 -5.43 6.39
N GLY A 31 2.51 -5.24 5.07
CA GLY A 31 1.26 -4.94 4.37
C GLY A 31 1.40 -5.18 2.87
N PRO A 32 1.62 -6.42 2.41
CA PRO A 32 1.80 -6.72 1.01
C PRO A 32 0.48 -6.60 0.24
N SER A 33 0.57 -6.16 -1.01
CA SER A 33 -0.53 -6.28 -1.97
C SER A 33 -0.53 -7.66 -2.61
N TYR A 34 -1.72 -8.11 -3.02
CA TYR A 34 -1.92 -9.42 -3.63
C TYR A 34 -2.58 -9.27 -5.01
N LEU A 35 -2.19 -10.14 -5.94
CA LEU A 35 -2.87 -10.32 -7.21
C LEU A 35 -4.18 -11.12 -7.00
N PRO A 36 -5.09 -11.18 -8.01
CA PRO A 36 -6.35 -11.92 -7.89
C PRO A 36 -6.20 -13.42 -7.57
N ASP A 37 -5.05 -14.01 -7.87
CA ASP A 37 -4.70 -15.41 -7.58
C ASP A 37 -4.06 -15.60 -6.20
N ALA A 38 -4.06 -14.55 -5.36
CA ALA A 38 -3.41 -14.48 -4.06
C ALA A 38 -1.87 -14.52 -4.07
N THR A 39 -1.23 -14.39 -5.24
CA THR A 39 0.22 -14.17 -5.31
C THR A 39 0.59 -12.82 -4.71
N MET A 40 1.63 -12.75 -3.87
CA MET A 40 2.12 -11.46 -3.38
C MET A 40 2.73 -10.65 -4.53
N LEU A 41 2.46 -9.34 -4.54
CA LEU A 41 3.02 -8.45 -5.56
C LEU A 41 4.56 -8.48 -5.58
N ALA A 42 5.19 -8.61 -4.42
CA ALA A 42 6.64 -8.72 -4.31
C ALA A 42 7.17 -9.97 -5.06
N ASP A 43 6.52 -11.13 -4.87
CA ASP A 43 6.89 -12.38 -5.54
C ASP A 43 6.67 -12.29 -7.05
N TYR A 44 5.54 -11.69 -7.47
CA TYR A 44 5.26 -11.45 -8.88
C TYR A 44 6.34 -10.57 -9.52
N LEU A 45 6.73 -9.46 -8.89
CA LEU A 45 7.77 -8.58 -9.42
C LEU A 45 9.17 -9.19 -9.37
N ALA A 46 9.45 -10.13 -8.46
CA ALA A 46 10.68 -10.89 -8.46
C ALA A 46 10.76 -11.86 -9.66
N ALA A 47 9.65 -12.49 -10.02
CA ALA A 47 9.55 -13.36 -11.19
C ALA A 47 9.46 -12.57 -12.53
N HIS A 48 8.90 -11.36 -12.48
CA HIS A 48 8.62 -10.50 -13.64
C HIS A 48 9.13 -9.06 -13.42
N PRO A 49 10.45 -8.85 -13.30
CA PRO A 49 11.03 -7.54 -13.00
C PRO A 49 10.70 -6.47 -14.06
N GLU A 50 10.42 -6.87 -15.30
CA GLU A 50 9.96 -5.99 -16.37
C GLU A 50 8.62 -5.31 -16.08
N ALA A 51 7.76 -5.94 -15.28
CA ALA A 51 6.45 -5.40 -14.93
C ALA A 51 6.53 -4.13 -14.04
N ALA A 52 7.65 -3.94 -13.33
CA ALA A 52 7.89 -2.74 -12.53
C ALA A 52 8.26 -1.50 -13.38
N GLY A 53 8.57 -1.69 -14.68
CA GLY A 53 9.06 -0.63 -15.55
C GLY A 53 10.58 -0.42 -15.46
N THR A 54 11.16 0.21 -16.48
CA THR A 54 12.62 0.28 -16.64
C THR A 54 13.32 1.16 -15.60
N ASP A 55 12.65 2.20 -15.08
CA ASP A 55 13.25 3.09 -14.09
C ASP A 55 13.37 2.44 -12.70
N CYS A 56 12.60 1.37 -12.44
CA CYS A 56 12.67 0.62 -11.19
C CYS A 56 13.94 -0.26 -11.10
N LYS A 57 14.62 -0.53 -12.22
CA LYS A 57 15.80 -1.42 -12.28
C LYS A 57 16.99 -0.95 -11.42
N LYS A 58 17.05 0.35 -11.10
CA LYS A 58 18.12 0.93 -10.27
C LYS A 58 17.94 0.69 -8.78
N PHE A 59 16.79 0.14 -8.36
CA PHE A 59 16.48 -0.12 -6.97
C PHE A 59 16.50 -1.62 -6.69
N GLU A 60 17.01 -2.00 -5.53
CA GLU A 60 17.03 -3.40 -5.06
C GLU A 60 15.61 -3.90 -4.72
N MET A 61 14.74 -2.99 -4.28
CA MET A 61 13.35 -3.26 -3.93
C MET A 61 12.42 -2.34 -4.72
N PHE A 62 11.15 -2.73 -4.85
CA PHE A 62 10.14 -1.88 -5.47
C PHE A 62 10.07 -0.53 -4.73
N PRO A 63 10.27 0.62 -5.41
CA PRO A 63 10.66 1.87 -4.75
C PRO A 63 9.48 2.70 -4.22
N VAL A 64 8.25 2.25 -4.42
CA VAL A 64 7.05 3.04 -4.09
C VAL A 64 6.10 2.25 -3.20
N LEU A 65 5.50 2.97 -2.25
CA LEU A 65 4.36 2.52 -1.46
C LEU A 65 3.23 3.52 -1.68
N THR A 66 2.10 3.08 -2.22
CA THR A 66 0.93 3.93 -2.43
C THR A 66 -0.15 3.62 -1.40
N LYS A 67 -0.65 4.68 -0.75
CA LYS A 67 -1.65 4.58 0.31
C LYS A 67 -2.79 5.56 0.11
N PHE A 68 -3.99 5.17 0.51
CA PHE A 68 -5.00 6.12 0.93
C PHE A 68 -4.91 6.35 2.44
N ILE A 69 -5.06 7.60 2.85
CA ILE A 69 -4.91 8.06 4.24
C ILE A 69 -6.23 8.75 4.64
N ASP A 70 -6.90 8.23 5.67
CA ASP A 70 -8.04 8.87 6.30
C ASP A 70 -7.62 9.59 7.58
N ALA A 71 -7.14 10.82 7.42
CA ALA A 71 -6.70 11.67 8.51
C ALA A 71 -7.89 12.32 9.25
N LYS A 72 -8.65 11.53 10.03
CA LYS A 72 -9.75 12.05 10.87
C LYS A 72 -9.25 12.99 11.97
N ASN A 73 -8.10 12.69 12.56
CA ASN A 73 -7.42 13.55 13.54
C ASN A 73 -6.09 14.04 12.97
N SER A 74 -5.57 15.15 13.52
CA SER A 74 -4.24 15.66 13.19
C SER A 74 -3.16 14.59 13.36
N ILE A 75 -2.25 14.51 12.40
CA ILE A 75 -1.02 13.72 12.46
C ILE A 75 0.16 14.61 12.83
N SER A 76 1.26 13.99 13.28
CA SER A 76 2.46 14.72 13.70
C SER A 76 3.07 15.54 12.56
N ILE A 77 3.73 16.64 12.91
CA ILE A 77 4.62 17.35 11.99
C ILE A 77 5.81 16.42 11.69
N GLN A 78 6.13 16.27 10.41
CA GLN A 78 7.23 15.44 9.93
C GLN A 78 8.10 16.24 8.94
N VAL A 79 9.38 15.89 8.85
CA VAL A 79 10.34 16.43 7.88
C VAL A 79 10.99 15.23 7.20
N HIS A 80 11.10 15.29 5.87
CA HIS A 80 11.80 14.33 5.04
C HIS A 80 13.18 14.85 4.67
#